data_AF-A0A927IUM3-F1
#
_entry.id   AF-A0A927IUM3-F1
#
_cell.length_a   1.000
_cell.length_b   1.000
_cell.length_c   1.000
_cell.angle_alpha   90.00
_cell.angle_beta   90.00
_cell.angle_gamma   90.00
#
_symmetry.space_group_name_H-M   'P 1'
#
loop_
_entity.id
_entity.type
_entity.pdbx_description
1 polymer ?
#
loop_
_entity_poly.entity_id
_entity_poly.type
_entity_poly.pdbx_seq_one_letter_code
_entity_poly.pdbx_strand_id
1 'polypeptide(L)'
;MLKLLPALALVAVATVSPSLAAEAEDRVDLLLRCGAGYLLIADDPSIAETEEDKQTFTDYGTALLTMADRALAEAGVSEAEREATGFRIMGEVDTAMENGTDAGFEPEECLPLLKTEKTKATPSPEDLRDAKIDMLMTCGAGFILSSQTLQEQGEEADAAMLEELGNNHINAAEELMIQSGLGEEARFQISKMYGEQVGTKMRAGEDLPYDWDTCATIEY
;
A
#
# COMPACT_ATOMS: atom_id res chain seq x y z
N MET A 1 41.64 -44.90 -25.66
CA MET A 1 41.12 -43.78 -26.49
C MET A 1 39.94 -43.15 -25.75
N LEU A 2 39.98 -41.81 -25.57
CA LEU A 2 38.93 -40.85 -25.16
C LEU A 2 38.06 -41.21 -23.93
N LYS A 3 38.21 -40.62 -22.73
CA LYS A 3 37.89 -39.24 -22.28
C LYS A 3 36.56 -38.69 -22.84
N LEU A 4 35.61 -38.37 -21.97
CA LEU A 4 34.81 -37.12 -21.93
C LEU A 4 33.72 -37.18 -20.82
N LEU A 5 33.97 -36.46 -19.72
CA LEU A 5 32.94 -35.87 -18.86
C LEU A 5 32.64 -34.48 -19.46
N PRO A 6 31.37 -34.10 -19.70
CA PRO A 6 31.05 -32.70 -19.89
C PRO A 6 30.88 -32.05 -18.51
N ALA A 7 31.92 -31.34 -18.09
CA ALA A 7 31.82 -30.29 -17.10
C ALA A 7 30.89 -29.21 -17.66
N LEU A 8 29.67 -29.12 -17.15
CA LEU A 8 28.83 -27.94 -17.30
C LEU A 8 29.36 -26.87 -16.33
N ALA A 9 30.37 -26.14 -16.82
CA ALA A 9 30.70 -24.83 -16.32
C ALA A 9 29.58 -23.87 -16.74
N LEU A 10 28.63 -23.63 -15.84
CA LEU A 10 27.79 -22.43 -15.87
C LEU A 10 28.32 -21.47 -14.80
N VAL A 11 29.49 -20.90 -15.11
CA VAL A 11 29.87 -19.60 -14.56
C VAL A 11 29.09 -18.58 -15.39
N ALA A 12 27.90 -18.26 -14.93
CA ALA A 12 27.24 -17.00 -15.26
C ALA A 12 27.22 -16.18 -13.98
N VAL A 13 28.40 -15.69 -13.58
CA VAL A 13 28.45 -14.53 -12.68
C VAL A 13 27.89 -13.39 -13.52
N ALA A 14 26.60 -13.12 -13.32
CA ALA A 14 25.98 -11.88 -13.73
C ALA A 14 26.81 -10.77 -13.08
N THR A 15 27.67 -10.15 -13.90
CA THR A 15 28.35 -8.91 -13.54
C THR A 15 27.28 -7.84 -13.62
N VAL A 16 26.47 -7.75 -12.57
CA VAL A 16 25.68 -6.55 -12.30
C VAL A 16 26.70 -5.43 -12.23
N SER A 17 26.65 -4.54 -13.21
CA SER A 17 27.60 -3.43 -13.30
C SER A 17 27.47 -2.63 -12.00
N PRO A 18 28.55 -2.46 -11.21
CA PRO A 18 28.46 -1.89 -9.87
C PRO A 18 27.87 -0.47 -9.85
N SER A 19 27.88 0.22 -10.99
CA SER A 19 27.24 1.54 -11.15
C SER A 19 25.72 1.49 -11.12
N LEU A 20 25.08 0.45 -11.67
CA LEU A 20 23.60 0.32 -11.67
C LEU A 20 23.06 -0.14 -10.31
N ALA A 21 23.85 -0.88 -9.55
CA ALA A 21 23.49 -1.27 -8.18
C ALA A 21 23.59 -0.08 -7.21
N ALA A 22 24.64 0.74 -7.33
CA ALA A 22 24.81 1.93 -6.50
C ALA A 22 23.73 3.01 -6.79
N GLU A 23 23.41 3.26 -8.07
CA GLU A 23 22.34 4.20 -8.44
C GLU A 23 20.94 3.73 -8.01
N ALA A 24 20.70 2.41 -7.93
CA ALA A 24 19.47 1.86 -7.40
C ALA A 24 19.40 1.97 -5.86
N GLU A 25 20.52 1.77 -5.17
CA GLU A 25 20.65 1.89 -3.72
C GLU A 25 20.45 3.34 -3.26
N ASP A 26 21.09 4.32 -3.91
CA ASP A 26 20.95 5.75 -3.59
C ASP A 26 19.51 6.24 -3.80
N ARG A 27 18.83 5.71 -4.84
CA ARG A 27 17.43 6.05 -5.11
C ARG A 27 16.47 5.47 -4.07
N VAL A 28 16.72 4.25 -3.60
CA VAL A 28 15.91 3.61 -2.56
C VAL A 28 16.10 4.32 -1.22
N ASP A 29 17.33 4.69 -0.86
CA ASP A 29 17.59 5.46 0.35
C ASP A 29 16.85 6.81 0.33
N LEU A 30 16.90 7.52 -0.79
CA LEU A 30 16.16 8.77 -0.96
C LEU A 30 14.63 8.58 -0.87
N LEU A 31 14.08 7.51 -1.46
CA LEU A 31 12.65 7.18 -1.32
C LEU A 31 12.27 6.90 0.14
N LEU A 32 13.09 6.13 0.87
CA LEU A 32 12.86 5.83 2.29
C LEU A 32 12.93 7.08 3.15
N ARG A 33 13.93 7.95 2.93
CA ARG A 33 14.09 9.20 3.69
C ARG A 33 12.98 10.20 3.40
N CYS A 34 12.62 10.41 2.14
CA CYS A 34 11.49 11.24 1.75
C CYS A 34 10.17 10.69 2.32
N GLY A 35 9.96 9.37 2.25
CA GLY A 35 8.78 8.71 2.79
C GLY A 35 8.64 8.88 4.31
N ALA A 36 9.71 8.59 5.05
CA ALA A 36 9.78 8.81 6.49
C ALA A 36 9.60 10.29 6.87
N GLY A 37 10.27 11.20 6.16
CA GLY A 37 10.19 12.63 6.38
C GLY A 37 8.77 13.18 6.24
N TYR A 38 8.03 12.77 5.20
CA TYR A 38 6.63 13.18 5.05
C TYR A 38 5.70 12.60 6.12
N LEU A 39 5.91 11.37 6.59
CA LEU A 39 5.15 10.81 7.70
C LEU A 39 5.40 11.56 9.01
N LEU A 40 6.65 11.94 9.28
CA LEU A 40 7.01 12.73 10.46
C LEU A 40 6.48 14.17 10.38
N ILE A 41 6.51 14.79 9.19
CA ILE A 41 5.88 16.09 8.93
C ILE A 41 4.36 16.02 9.15
N ALA A 42 3.71 14.94 8.71
CA ALA A 42 2.27 14.73 8.91
C ALA A 42 1.89 14.63 10.40
N ASP A 43 2.82 14.16 11.25
CA ASP A 43 2.62 14.06 12.70
C ASP A 43 3.08 15.33 13.46
N ASP A 44 3.76 16.27 12.79
CA ASP A 44 4.16 17.55 13.36
C ASP A 44 3.04 18.61 13.22
N PRO A 45 2.32 18.96 14.31
CA PRO A 45 1.22 19.92 14.27
C PRO A 45 1.68 21.36 13.99
N SER A 46 2.99 21.63 13.99
CA SER A 46 3.55 22.93 13.59
C SER A 46 3.76 23.05 12.08
N ILE A 47 3.64 21.96 11.33
CA ILE A 47 3.80 21.91 9.87
C ILE A 47 2.50 21.45 9.20
N ALA A 48 1.90 20.34 9.65
CA ALA A 48 0.60 19.89 9.20
C ALA A 48 -0.51 20.57 10.02
N GLU A 49 -0.85 21.81 9.65
CA GLU A 49 -1.79 22.66 10.42
C GLU A 49 -3.26 22.23 10.26
N THR A 50 -3.58 21.42 9.25
CA THR A 50 -4.93 20.93 8.97
C THR A 50 -4.97 19.41 8.78
N GLU A 51 -6.16 18.81 8.95
CA GLU A 51 -6.36 17.39 8.64
C GLU A 51 -6.13 17.08 7.15
N GLU A 52 -6.36 18.05 6.26
CA GLU A 52 -6.07 17.90 4.82
C GLU A 52 -4.56 17.87 4.55
N ASP A 53 -3.77 18.70 5.24
CA ASP A 53 -2.31 18.68 5.16
C ASP A 53 -1.76 17.37 5.71
N LYS A 54 -2.27 16.95 6.88
CA LYS A 54 -1.89 15.68 7.50
C LYS A 54 -2.16 14.50 6.57
N GLN A 55 -3.34 14.44 5.96
CA GLN A 55 -3.67 13.40 5.00
C GLN A 55 -2.76 13.46 3.77
N THR A 56 -2.54 14.65 3.22
CA THR A 56 -1.70 14.84 2.02
C THR A 56 -0.26 14.37 2.26
N PHE A 57 0.34 14.75 3.39
CA PHE A 57 1.69 14.32 3.74
C PHE A 57 1.75 12.82 4.06
N THR A 58 0.71 12.28 4.70
CA THR A 58 0.59 10.83 4.91
C THR A 58 0.58 10.08 3.58
N ASP A 59 -0.26 10.50 2.64
CA ASP A 59 -0.37 9.90 1.30
C ASP A 59 0.96 9.95 0.54
N TYR A 60 1.67 11.08 0.61
CA TYR A 60 2.99 11.23 0.00
C TYR A 60 4.02 10.32 0.65
N GLY A 61 4.05 10.27 1.98
CA GLY A 61 4.94 9.41 2.75
C GLY A 61 4.75 7.94 2.39
N THR A 62 3.50 7.48 2.44
CA THR A 62 3.13 6.09 2.10
C THR A 62 3.52 5.74 0.67
N ALA A 63 3.19 6.59 -0.31
CA ALA A 63 3.52 6.31 -1.71
C ALA A 63 5.03 6.11 -1.93
N LEU A 64 5.86 6.95 -1.33
CA LEU A 64 7.32 6.87 -1.45
C LEU A 64 7.90 5.63 -0.76
N LEU A 65 7.37 5.26 0.41
CA LEU A 65 7.76 4.03 1.11
C LEU A 65 7.35 2.78 0.33
N THR A 66 6.18 2.77 -0.30
CA THR A 66 5.74 1.66 -1.19
C THR A 66 6.66 1.51 -2.40
N MET A 67 7.09 2.63 -3.02
CA MET A 67 8.09 2.58 -4.09
C MET A 67 9.42 2.01 -3.63
N ALA A 68 9.87 2.38 -2.43
CA ALA A 68 11.11 1.86 -1.84
C ALA A 68 11.01 0.36 -1.55
N ASP A 69 9.92 -0.09 -0.93
CA ASP A 69 9.70 -1.50 -0.60
C ASP A 69 9.67 -2.36 -1.88
N ARG A 70 8.97 -1.91 -2.92
CA ARG A 70 8.98 -2.58 -4.23
C ARG A 70 10.38 -2.70 -4.79
N ALA A 71 11.14 -1.61 -4.81
CA ALA A 71 12.50 -1.62 -5.35
C ALA A 71 13.42 -2.57 -4.57
N LEU A 72 13.27 -2.64 -3.24
CA LEU A 72 13.99 -3.59 -2.40
C LEU A 72 13.55 -5.04 -2.64
N ALA A 73 12.25 -5.28 -2.80
CA ALA A 73 11.71 -6.61 -3.11
C ALA A 73 12.18 -7.10 -4.48
N GLU A 74 12.18 -6.22 -5.50
CA GLU A 74 12.73 -6.50 -6.83
C GLU A 74 14.24 -6.79 -6.79
N ALA A 75 14.97 -6.17 -5.86
CA ALA A 75 16.37 -6.45 -5.60
C ALA A 75 16.61 -7.76 -4.80
N GLY A 76 15.54 -8.44 -4.37
CA GLY A 76 15.62 -9.71 -3.64
C GLY A 76 15.91 -9.57 -2.15
N VAL A 77 15.73 -8.38 -1.58
CA VAL A 77 15.87 -8.15 -0.13
C VAL A 77 14.72 -8.82 0.60
N SER A 78 15.01 -9.55 1.68
CA SER A 78 13.97 -10.27 2.43
C SER A 78 13.04 -9.31 3.18
N GLU A 79 11.80 -9.71 3.43
CA GLU A 79 10.80 -8.90 4.14
C GLU A 79 11.33 -8.37 5.48
N ALA A 80 11.95 -9.23 6.29
CA ALA A 80 12.55 -8.84 7.56
C ALA A 80 13.68 -7.80 7.41
N GLU A 81 14.47 -7.86 6.32
CA GLU A 81 15.51 -6.87 6.05
C GLU A 81 14.93 -5.55 5.53
N ARG A 82 13.85 -5.60 4.74
CA ARG A 82 13.13 -4.39 4.29
C ARG A 82 12.49 -3.65 5.46
N GLU A 83 11.81 -4.38 6.33
CA GLU A 83 11.21 -3.85 7.56
C GLU A 83 12.28 -3.23 8.48
N ALA A 84 13.38 -3.95 8.73
CA ALA A 84 14.48 -3.43 9.54
C ALA A 84 15.12 -2.17 8.92
N THR A 85 15.22 -2.11 7.59
CA THR A 85 15.74 -0.94 6.86
C THR A 85 14.80 0.25 7.00
N GLY A 86 13.49 0.05 6.84
CA GLY A 86 12.48 1.09 7.04
C GLY A 86 12.50 1.68 8.44
N PHE A 87 12.53 0.83 9.49
CA PHE A 87 12.62 1.30 10.87
C PHE A 87 13.91 2.06 11.17
N ARG A 88 15.05 1.57 10.66
CA ARG A 88 16.32 2.25 10.83
C ARG A 88 16.29 3.65 10.22
N ILE A 89 15.84 3.78 8.97
CA ILE A 89 15.78 5.07 8.28
C ILE A 89 14.79 6.01 8.96
N MET A 90 13.61 5.52 9.38
CA MET A 90 12.65 6.33 10.13
C MET A 90 13.27 6.93 11.39
N GLY A 91 13.99 6.13 12.19
CA GLY A 91 14.65 6.63 13.41
C GLY A 91 15.81 7.60 13.13
N GLU A 92 16.55 7.41 12.02
CA GLU A 92 17.58 8.35 11.59
C GLU A 92 17.00 9.71 11.19
N VAL A 93 15.91 9.70 10.42
CA VAL A 93 15.22 10.93 9.96
C VAL A 93 14.61 11.66 11.15
N ASP A 94 13.90 10.95 12.04
CA ASP A 94 13.32 11.50 13.27
C ASP A 94 14.38 12.19 14.13
N THR A 95 15.47 11.47 14.42
CA THR A 95 16.61 12.02 15.19
C THR A 95 17.21 13.25 14.50
N ALA A 96 17.32 13.25 13.18
CA ALA A 96 17.89 14.37 12.45
C ALA A 96 16.98 15.60 12.48
N MET A 97 15.66 15.40 12.33
CA MET A 97 14.65 16.46 12.42
C MET A 97 14.59 17.06 13.83
N GLU A 98 14.58 16.23 14.88
CA GLU A 98 14.62 16.70 16.28
C GLU A 98 15.86 17.55 16.58
N ASN A 99 17.00 17.18 16.02
CA ASN A 99 18.26 17.90 16.22
C ASN A 99 18.47 19.09 15.27
N GLY A 100 17.55 19.34 14.34
CA GLY A 100 17.69 20.37 13.31
C GLY A 100 18.91 20.16 12.41
N THR A 101 19.29 18.90 12.20
CA THR A 101 20.39 18.49 11.33
C THR A 101 19.85 17.96 10.00
N ASP A 102 20.73 17.78 9.02
CA ASP A 102 20.38 17.22 7.72
C ASP A 102 19.80 15.79 7.87
N ALA A 103 18.54 15.62 7.50
CA ALA A 103 17.83 14.34 7.53
C ALA A 103 18.10 13.46 6.29
N GLY A 104 18.90 13.97 5.34
CA GLY A 104 19.21 13.30 4.08
C GLY A 104 18.06 13.35 3.07
N PHE A 105 17.16 14.32 3.19
CA PHE A 105 16.17 14.62 2.18
C PHE A 105 15.86 16.12 2.15
N GLU A 106 15.60 16.64 0.96
CA GLU A 106 15.00 17.96 0.76
C GLU A 106 13.61 17.80 0.11
N PRO A 107 12.57 18.52 0.54
CA PRO A 107 11.24 18.41 -0.05
C PRO A 107 11.22 18.60 -1.59
N GLU A 108 12.12 19.44 -2.10
CA GLU A 108 12.28 19.68 -3.54
C GLU A 108 12.81 18.46 -4.30
N GLU A 109 13.58 17.59 -3.65
CA GLU A 109 14.10 16.33 -4.21
C GLU A 109 13.05 15.21 -4.17
N CYS A 110 12.12 15.27 -3.22
CA CYS A 110 11.04 14.29 -3.07
C CYS A 110 9.88 14.49 -4.07
N LEU A 111 9.57 15.74 -4.42
CA LEU A 111 8.45 16.07 -5.33
C LEU A 111 8.58 15.44 -6.73
N PRO A 112 9.76 15.41 -7.39
CA PRO A 112 9.95 14.66 -8.64
C PRO A 112 9.73 13.15 -8.50
N LEU A 113 10.05 12.56 -7.34
CA LEU A 113 9.86 11.12 -7.09
C LEU A 113 8.38 10.75 -7.10
N LEU A 114 7.55 11.57 -6.43
CA LEU A 114 6.08 11.47 -6.47
C LEU A 114 5.51 11.65 -7.88
N LYS A 115 6.15 12.47 -8.73
CA LYS A 115 5.76 12.63 -10.15
C LYS A 115 6.15 11.44 -11.01
N THR A 116 7.22 10.72 -10.69
CA THR A 116 7.59 9.47 -11.38
C THR A 116 6.58 8.34 -11.16
N GLU A 117 5.90 8.29 -10.00
CA GLU A 117 4.75 7.41 -9.79
C GLU A 117 3.61 7.74 -10.77
N LYS A 118 3.24 9.02 -10.87
CA LYS A 118 2.20 9.48 -11.81
C LYS A 118 2.52 9.23 -13.29
N THR A 119 3.79 9.01 -13.66
CA THR A 119 4.21 8.85 -15.07
C THR A 119 4.71 7.45 -15.45
N LYS A 120 4.86 6.53 -14.49
CA LYS A 120 5.13 5.09 -14.74
C LYS A 120 3.93 4.19 -14.48
N ALA A 121 2.71 4.73 -14.42
CA ALA A 121 1.47 4.00 -14.15
C ALA A 121 1.06 3.01 -15.27
N THR A 122 1.85 1.96 -15.50
CA THR A 122 1.24 0.65 -15.48
C THR A 122 1.31 0.23 -14.01
N PRO A 123 0.20 0.33 -13.25
CA PRO A 123 0.20 -0.11 -11.86
C PRO A 123 0.77 -1.52 -11.79
N SER A 124 1.67 -1.77 -10.84
CA SER A 124 2.26 -3.10 -10.71
C SER A 124 1.14 -4.12 -10.46
N PRO A 125 1.35 -5.41 -10.73
CA PRO A 125 0.35 -6.44 -10.39
C PRO A 125 -0.06 -6.40 -8.92
N GLU A 126 0.83 -5.93 -8.05
CA GLU A 126 0.58 -5.72 -6.63
C GLU A 126 -0.27 -4.47 -6.38
N ASP A 127 0.02 -3.33 -6.99
CA ASP A 127 -0.82 -2.12 -6.87
C ASP A 127 -2.24 -2.35 -7.42
N LEU A 128 -2.34 -3.06 -8.53
CA LEU A 128 -3.63 -3.44 -9.12
C LEU A 128 -4.41 -4.36 -8.18
N ARG A 129 -3.72 -5.25 -7.48
CA ARG A 129 -4.31 -6.16 -6.50
C ARG A 129 -4.71 -5.42 -5.23
N ASP A 130 -3.90 -4.51 -4.73
CA ASP A 130 -4.18 -3.72 -3.53
C ASP A 130 -5.35 -2.75 -3.79
N ALA A 131 -5.36 -2.08 -4.94
CA ALA A 131 -6.50 -1.27 -5.36
C ALA A 131 -7.77 -2.12 -5.55
N LYS A 132 -7.64 -3.36 -6.03
CA LYS A 132 -8.77 -4.29 -6.15
C LYS A 132 -9.24 -4.76 -4.78
N ILE A 133 -8.35 -5.02 -3.82
CA ILE A 133 -8.67 -5.34 -2.44
C ILE A 133 -9.41 -4.17 -1.80
N ASP A 134 -8.89 -2.94 -1.90
CA ASP A 134 -9.54 -1.73 -1.38
C ASP A 134 -10.95 -1.54 -1.93
N MET A 135 -11.10 -1.66 -3.25
CA MET A 135 -12.40 -1.55 -3.90
C MET A 135 -13.38 -2.63 -3.43
N LEU A 136 -12.95 -3.90 -3.40
CA LEU A 136 -13.79 -5.01 -2.95
C LEU A 136 -14.18 -4.88 -1.47
N MET A 137 -13.24 -4.49 -0.60
CA MET A 137 -13.51 -4.32 0.83
C MET A 137 -14.44 -3.14 1.10
N THR A 138 -14.24 -2.02 0.39
CA THR A 138 -15.09 -0.84 0.50
C THR A 138 -16.52 -1.13 0.04
N CYS A 139 -16.67 -1.72 -1.16
CA CYS A 139 -17.97 -2.10 -1.70
C CYS A 139 -18.65 -3.17 -0.82
N GLY A 140 -17.89 -4.17 -0.38
CA GLY A 140 -18.37 -5.24 0.49
C GLY A 140 -18.94 -4.72 1.80
N ALA A 141 -18.16 -3.88 2.51
CA ALA A 141 -18.62 -3.24 3.74
C ALA A 141 -19.85 -2.34 3.51
N GLY A 142 -19.87 -1.59 2.41
CA GLY A 142 -21.00 -0.71 2.06
C GLY A 142 -22.31 -1.46 1.87
N PHE A 143 -22.28 -2.60 1.17
CA PHE A 143 -23.46 -3.45 0.98
C PHE A 143 -23.93 -4.12 2.28
N ILE A 144 -23.00 -4.59 3.14
CA ILE A 144 -23.36 -5.16 4.45
C ILE A 144 -24.02 -4.12 5.36
N LEU A 145 -23.53 -2.89 5.38
CA LEU A 145 -24.13 -1.83 6.19
C LEU A 145 -25.49 -1.36 5.64
N SER A 146 -25.63 -1.34 4.31
CA SER A 146 -26.89 -1.05 3.64
C SER A 146 -27.92 -2.16 3.86
N SER A 147 -27.51 -3.44 3.87
CA SER A 147 -28.40 -4.56 4.16
C SER A 147 -28.95 -4.49 5.59
N GLN A 148 -28.11 -4.16 6.57
CA GLN A 148 -28.54 -3.95 7.96
C GLN A 148 -29.59 -2.83 8.04
N THR A 149 -29.37 -1.73 7.33
CA THR A 149 -30.31 -0.60 7.26
C THR A 149 -31.65 -1.03 6.65
N LEU A 150 -31.65 -1.82 5.58
CA LEU A 150 -32.86 -2.35 4.94
C LEU A 150 -33.59 -3.37 5.84
N GLN A 151 -32.85 -4.21 6.56
CA GLN A 151 -33.41 -5.12 7.56
C GLN A 151 -34.17 -4.34 8.66
N GLU A 152 -33.60 -3.25 9.16
CA GLU A 152 -34.25 -2.37 10.14
C GLU A 152 -35.54 -1.72 9.58
N GLN A 153 -35.61 -1.51 8.27
CA GLN A 153 -36.77 -0.95 7.56
C GLN A 153 -37.82 -2.01 7.16
N GLY A 154 -37.52 -3.30 7.37
CA GLY A 154 -38.41 -4.41 7.01
C GLY A 154 -38.32 -4.83 5.54
N GLU A 155 -37.29 -4.39 4.82
CA GLU A 155 -37.01 -4.74 3.41
C GLU A 155 -36.14 -6.00 3.32
N GLU A 156 -36.63 -7.12 3.88
CA GLU A 156 -35.83 -8.34 4.09
C GLU A 156 -35.24 -8.95 2.80
N ALA A 157 -35.97 -8.90 1.69
CA ALA A 157 -35.52 -9.47 0.42
C ALA A 157 -34.34 -8.67 -0.17
N ASP A 158 -34.45 -7.34 -0.16
CA ASP A 158 -33.40 -6.47 -0.67
C ASP A 158 -32.19 -6.47 0.27
N ALA A 159 -32.42 -6.54 1.59
CA ALA A 159 -31.36 -6.73 2.56
C ALA A 159 -30.56 -8.03 2.31
N ALA A 160 -31.23 -9.16 2.11
CA ALA A 160 -30.56 -10.44 1.85
C ALA A 160 -29.72 -10.40 0.56
N MET A 161 -30.23 -9.74 -0.49
CA MET A 161 -29.50 -9.56 -1.74
C MET A 161 -28.22 -8.71 -1.54
N LEU A 162 -28.32 -7.59 -0.82
CA LEU A 162 -27.16 -6.75 -0.52
C LEU A 162 -26.16 -7.47 0.39
N GLU A 163 -26.63 -8.25 1.36
CA GLU A 163 -25.75 -9.05 2.22
C GLU A 163 -24.96 -10.09 1.42
N GLU A 164 -25.61 -10.77 0.47
CA GLU A 164 -24.94 -11.73 -0.42
C GLU A 164 -23.88 -11.04 -1.31
N LEU A 165 -24.22 -9.90 -1.92
CA LEU A 165 -23.27 -9.09 -2.69
C LEU A 165 -22.08 -8.65 -1.83
N GLY A 166 -22.35 -8.16 -0.62
CA GLY A 166 -21.33 -7.74 0.33
C GLY A 166 -20.36 -8.86 0.69
N ASN A 167 -20.90 -10.04 1.00
CA ASN A 167 -20.10 -11.23 1.30
C ASN A 167 -19.28 -11.70 0.10
N ASN A 168 -19.81 -11.66 -1.11
CA ASN A 168 -19.07 -12.03 -2.32
C ASN A 168 -17.84 -11.14 -2.52
N HIS A 169 -17.96 -9.82 -2.33
CA HIS A 169 -16.82 -8.92 -2.45
C HIS A 169 -15.77 -9.13 -1.35
N ILE A 170 -16.21 -9.28 -0.09
CA ILE A 170 -15.30 -9.55 1.03
C ILE A 170 -14.53 -10.85 0.79
N ASN A 171 -15.21 -11.93 0.40
CA ASN A 171 -14.57 -13.21 0.10
C ASN A 171 -13.54 -13.10 -1.04
N ALA A 172 -13.87 -12.35 -2.11
CA ALA A 172 -12.95 -12.12 -3.22
C ALA A 172 -11.73 -11.30 -2.78
N ALA A 173 -11.90 -10.30 -1.93
CA ALA A 173 -10.80 -9.52 -1.37
C ALA A 173 -9.91 -10.38 -0.46
N GLU A 174 -10.51 -11.20 0.40
CA GLU A 174 -9.79 -12.10 1.28
C GLU A 174 -8.93 -13.08 0.48
N GLU A 175 -9.45 -13.65 -0.61
CA GLU A 175 -8.69 -14.53 -1.50
C GLU A 175 -7.43 -13.83 -2.07
N LEU A 176 -7.55 -12.57 -2.49
CA LEU A 176 -6.42 -11.76 -2.94
C LEU A 176 -5.42 -11.49 -1.81
N MET A 177 -5.89 -11.28 -0.57
CA MET A 177 -5.04 -11.15 0.61
C MET A 177 -4.31 -12.46 0.92
N ILE A 178 -4.97 -13.63 0.80
CA ILE A 178 -4.34 -14.95 0.97
C ILE A 178 -3.20 -15.12 -0.04
N GLN A 179 -3.46 -14.78 -1.30
CA GLN A 179 -2.46 -14.85 -2.38
C GLN A 179 -1.27 -13.91 -2.14
N SER A 180 -1.47 -12.86 -1.34
CA SER A 180 -0.44 -11.91 -0.91
C SER A 180 0.27 -12.35 0.37
N GLY A 181 -0.04 -13.53 0.90
CA GLY A 181 0.61 -14.10 2.09
C GLY A 181 0.01 -13.66 3.43
N LEU A 182 -1.10 -12.92 3.43
CA LEU A 182 -1.72 -12.45 4.67
C LEU A 182 -2.37 -13.61 5.44
N GLY A 183 -1.97 -13.74 6.70
CA GLY A 183 -2.57 -14.67 7.66
C GLY A 183 -3.99 -14.27 8.07
N GLU A 184 -4.73 -15.22 8.64
CA GLU A 184 -6.14 -15.07 9.04
C GLU A 184 -6.39 -13.87 9.97
N GLU A 185 -5.53 -13.66 10.98
CA GLU A 185 -5.64 -12.53 11.91
C GLU A 185 -5.50 -11.18 11.18
N ALA A 186 -4.53 -11.04 10.27
CA ALA A 186 -4.32 -9.80 9.52
C ALA A 186 -5.52 -9.50 8.61
N ARG A 187 -6.06 -10.51 7.93
CA ARG A 187 -7.27 -10.36 7.12
C ARG A 187 -8.48 -9.94 7.96
N PHE A 188 -8.67 -10.55 9.13
CA PHE A 188 -9.75 -10.18 10.04
C PHE A 188 -9.66 -8.71 10.49
N GLN A 189 -8.46 -8.25 10.87
CA GLN A 189 -8.26 -6.85 11.27
C GLN A 189 -8.51 -5.87 10.11
N ILE A 190 -8.08 -6.21 8.89
CA ILE A 190 -8.36 -5.41 7.69
C ILE A 190 -9.87 -5.34 7.45
N SER A 191 -10.57 -6.47 7.47
CA SER A 191 -12.04 -6.51 7.31
C SER A 191 -12.77 -5.65 8.33
N LYS A 192 -12.34 -5.70 9.58
CA LYS A 192 -12.88 -4.84 10.64
C LYS A 192 -12.63 -3.35 10.37
N MET A 193 -11.40 -2.99 9.98
CA MET A 193 -11.03 -1.60 9.68
C MET A 193 -11.89 -1.01 8.56
N TYR A 194 -12.08 -1.73 7.45
CA TYR A 194 -12.95 -1.27 6.35
C TYR A 194 -14.40 -1.11 6.79
N GLY A 195 -14.93 -2.04 7.59
CA GLY A 195 -16.27 -1.92 8.16
C GLY A 195 -16.44 -0.65 9.01
N GLU A 196 -15.47 -0.33 9.86
CA GLU A 196 -15.48 0.87 10.70
C GLU A 196 -15.36 2.16 9.88
N GLN A 197 -14.44 2.19 8.90
CA GLN A 197 -14.24 3.36 8.03
C GLN A 197 -15.47 3.66 7.18
N VAL A 198 -15.99 2.66 6.45
CA VAL A 198 -17.16 2.81 5.59
C VAL A 198 -18.39 3.17 6.42
N GLY A 199 -18.60 2.50 7.56
CA GLY A 199 -19.71 2.82 8.46
C GLY A 199 -19.63 4.21 9.07
N THR A 200 -18.44 4.78 9.22
CA THR A 200 -18.26 6.16 9.68
C THR A 200 -18.66 7.15 8.58
N LYS A 201 -18.15 6.96 7.36
CA LYS A 201 -18.49 7.81 6.20
C LYS A 201 -19.98 7.78 5.88
N MET A 202 -20.59 6.60 5.83
CA MET A 202 -22.03 6.46 5.58
C MET A 202 -22.88 7.16 6.64
N ARG A 203 -22.53 7.06 7.93
CA ARG A 203 -23.24 7.75 9.02
C ARG A 203 -23.06 9.27 8.98
N ALA A 204 -21.92 9.76 8.50
CA ALA A 204 -21.67 11.17 8.28
C ALA A 204 -22.37 11.73 7.02
N GLY A 205 -22.93 10.85 6.17
CA GLY A 205 -23.50 11.24 4.87
C GLY A 205 -22.43 11.63 3.84
N GLU A 206 -21.21 11.15 4.03
CA GLU A 206 -20.09 11.36 3.09
C GLU A 206 -20.15 10.35 1.94
N ASP A 207 -19.72 10.79 0.76
CA ASP A 207 -19.61 9.93 -0.41
C ASP A 207 -18.49 8.89 -0.20
N LEU A 208 -18.78 7.64 -0.56
CA LEU A 208 -17.75 6.60 -0.63
C LEU A 208 -16.88 6.80 -1.89
N PRO A 209 -15.64 6.29 -1.89
CA PRO A 209 -14.74 6.40 -3.05
C PRO A 209 -15.27 5.77 -4.35
N TYR A 210 -16.25 4.86 -4.23
CA TYR A 210 -16.83 4.10 -5.32
C TYR A 210 -18.36 4.22 -5.29
N ASP A 211 -18.98 4.45 -6.45
CA ASP A 211 -20.44 4.47 -6.56
C ASP A 211 -21.04 3.06 -6.56
N TRP A 212 -22.33 2.97 -6.21
CA TRP A 212 -23.02 1.69 -6.06
C TRP A 212 -23.15 0.90 -7.36
N ASP A 213 -23.27 1.59 -8.49
CA ASP A 213 -23.34 0.95 -9.81
C ASP A 213 -22.00 0.29 -10.18
N THR A 214 -20.89 0.96 -9.85
CA THR A 214 -19.55 0.42 -9.98
C THR A 214 -19.40 -0.79 -9.07
N CYS A 215 -19.75 -0.67 -7.79
CA CYS A 215 -19.67 -1.78 -6.83
C CYS A 215 -20.50 -3.00 -7.28
N ALA A 216 -21.73 -2.80 -7.75
CA ALA A 216 -22.63 -3.88 -8.16
C ALA A 216 -22.21 -4.58 -9.47
N THR A 217 -21.32 -3.98 -10.25
CA THR A 217 -20.85 -4.52 -11.55
C THR A 217 -19.44 -5.11 -11.48
N ILE A 218 -18.82 -5.12 -10.29
CA ILE A 218 -17.51 -5.72 -10.11
C ILE A 218 -17.58 -7.23 -10.39
N GLU A 219 -16.85 -7.69 -11.40
CA GLU A 219 -16.59 -9.10 -11.61
C GLU A 219 -15.58 -9.62 -10.55
N TYR A 220 -15.91 -10.78 -9.98
CA TYR A 220 -15.17 -11.51 -8.95
C TYR A 220 -14.90 -12.95 -9.41
#